data_AF-A0A7V9SX68-F1
#
_entry.id   AF-A0A7V9SX68-F1
#
_cell.length_a   1.000
_cell.length_b   1.000
_cell.length_c   1.000
_cell.angle_alpha   90.00
_cell.angle_beta   90.00
_cell.angle_gamma   90.00
#
_symmetry.space_group_name_H-M   'P 1'
#
loop_
_entity.id
_entity.type
_entity.pdbx_description
1 polymer ?
#
loop_
_entity_poly.entity_id
_entity_poly.type
_entity_poly.pdbx_seq_one_letter_code
_entity_poly.pdbx_strand_id
1 'polypeptide(L)'
;SKKTDRRRRLEEVKTIPATLLFYETPHRIAKSLTDCFEILGNRKSAVVREMTKLHEEIVLGNLEELAQRFSENVVRGEIVLVIDRAEIENSKSKVQSSKSITARVAELEAEGLDRKLALKKAAKEFGLARSEAYRILQAEKR
;
A
#
# COMPACT_ATOMS: atom_id res chain seq x y z
N SER A 1 -24.21 14.17 -2.60
CA SER A 1 -23.23 14.86 -1.73
C SER A 1 -22.55 15.96 -2.52
N LYS A 2 -22.46 17.19 -2.00
CA LYS A 2 -21.68 18.27 -2.65
C LYS A 2 -20.20 17.84 -2.64
N LYS A 3 -19.44 18.13 -3.72
CA LYS A 3 -18.05 17.65 -3.92
C LYS A 3 -17.16 17.89 -2.69
N THR A 4 -17.30 19.05 -2.05
CA THR A 4 -16.61 19.46 -0.83
C THR A 4 -16.89 18.55 0.37
N ASP A 5 -18.14 18.16 0.60
CA ASP A 5 -18.51 17.33 1.75
C ASP A 5 -17.98 15.89 1.64
N ARG A 6 -17.88 15.35 0.41
CA ARG A 6 -17.30 14.02 0.19
C ARG A 6 -15.80 14.03 0.48
N ARG A 7 -15.06 14.99 -0.08
CA ARG A 7 -13.60 15.08 0.12
C ARG A 7 -13.25 15.27 1.59
N ARG A 8 -14.00 16.11 2.32
CA ARG A 8 -13.81 16.27 3.77
C ARG A 8 -13.94 14.95 4.53
N ARG A 9 -15.00 14.17 4.27
CA ARG A 9 -15.19 12.85 4.88
C ARG A 9 -14.08 11.85 4.53
N LEU A 10 -13.55 11.92 3.31
CA LEU A 10 -12.44 11.06 2.90
C LEU A 10 -11.16 11.38 3.68
N GLU A 11 -10.89 12.67 3.94
CA GLU A 11 -9.75 13.07 4.80
C GLU A 11 -9.93 12.58 6.23
N GLU A 12 -11.13 12.67 6.80
CA GLU A 12 -11.45 12.19 8.16
C GLU A 12 -11.16 10.68 8.34
N VAL A 13 -11.37 9.88 7.30
CA VAL A 13 -11.16 8.41 7.35
C VAL A 13 -9.81 7.96 6.78
N LYS A 14 -8.99 8.89 6.28
CA LYS A 14 -7.75 8.58 5.56
C LYS A 14 -6.80 7.72 6.37
N THR A 15 -6.64 7.98 7.66
CA THR A 15 -5.67 7.28 8.51
C THR A 15 -6.25 6.08 9.25
N ILE A 16 -7.51 5.72 9.02
CA ILE A 16 -8.14 4.59 9.69
C ILE A 16 -7.43 3.29 9.29
N PRO A 17 -6.90 2.51 10.26
CA PRO A 17 -6.18 1.27 9.98
C PRO A 17 -7.13 0.08 9.77
N ALA A 18 -8.25 0.31 9.08
CA ALA A 18 -9.28 -0.69 8.80
C ALA A 18 -9.77 -0.55 7.35
N THR A 19 -10.32 -1.64 6.81
CA THR A 19 -11.00 -1.62 5.52
C THR A 19 -12.17 -0.65 5.55
N LEU A 20 -12.26 0.20 4.53
CA LEU A 20 -13.32 1.17 4.37
C LEU A 20 -14.36 0.65 3.39
N LEU A 21 -15.64 0.78 3.73
CA LEU A 21 -16.75 0.43 2.86
C LEU A 21 -17.56 1.69 2.54
N PHE A 22 -17.75 1.96 1.26
CA PHE A 22 -18.57 3.07 0.77
C PHE A 22 -19.66 2.56 -0.15
N TYR A 23 -20.90 2.95 0.17
CA TYR A 23 -22.01 2.78 -0.77
C TYR A 23 -22.02 3.93 -1.77
N GLU A 24 -22.14 3.59 -3.06
CA GLU A 24 -22.16 4.59 -4.10
C GLU A 24 -23.17 4.28 -5.19
N THR A 25 -23.61 5.34 -5.84
CA THR A 25 -24.55 5.27 -6.97
C THR A 25 -23.77 5.19 -8.28
N PRO A 26 -24.32 4.53 -9.32
CA PRO A 26 -23.59 4.31 -10.57
C PRO A 26 -23.09 5.57 -11.27
N HIS A 27 -23.86 6.64 -11.26
CA HIS A 27 -23.50 7.91 -11.90
C HIS A 27 -22.40 8.68 -11.15
N ARG A 28 -22.03 8.26 -9.92
CA ARG A 28 -21.01 8.92 -9.08
C ARG A 28 -19.73 8.13 -8.95
N ILE A 29 -19.72 6.85 -9.30
CA ILE A 29 -18.60 5.94 -9.02
C ILE A 29 -17.28 6.43 -9.60
N ALA A 30 -17.25 6.88 -10.86
CA ALA A 30 -16.05 7.42 -11.49
C ALA A 30 -15.44 8.59 -10.69
N LYS A 31 -16.29 9.57 -10.32
CA LYS A 31 -15.87 10.73 -9.53
C LYS A 31 -15.48 10.36 -8.10
N SER A 32 -16.16 9.38 -7.50
CA SER A 32 -15.86 8.92 -6.15
C SER A 32 -14.54 8.13 -6.11
N LEU A 33 -14.26 7.27 -7.08
CA LEU A 33 -12.98 6.58 -7.23
C LEU A 33 -11.82 7.55 -7.43
N THR A 34 -12.02 8.58 -8.27
CA THR A 34 -11.03 9.65 -8.49
C THR A 34 -10.73 10.39 -7.18
N ASP A 35 -11.76 10.85 -6.46
CA ASP A 35 -11.57 11.53 -5.17
C ASP A 35 -10.91 10.60 -4.13
N CYS A 36 -11.24 9.30 -4.13
CA CYS A 36 -10.62 8.32 -3.24
C CYS A 36 -9.13 8.15 -3.56
N PHE A 37 -8.77 7.99 -4.83
CA PHE A 37 -7.38 7.90 -5.26
C PHE A 37 -6.57 9.13 -4.83
N GLU A 38 -7.09 10.33 -5.12
CA GLU A 38 -6.40 11.59 -4.81
C GLU A 38 -6.19 11.80 -3.30
N ILE A 39 -7.12 11.35 -2.46
CA ILE A 39 -7.09 11.61 -1.01
C ILE A 39 -6.46 10.45 -0.23
N LEU A 40 -6.87 9.21 -0.52
CA LEU A 40 -6.47 8.01 0.21
C LEU A 40 -5.20 7.37 -0.36
N GLY A 41 -4.77 7.75 -1.56
CA GLY A 41 -3.65 7.17 -2.29
C GLY A 41 -4.04 5.92 -3.10
N ASN A 42 -3.06 5.24 -3.69
CA ASN A 42 -3.31 4.09 -4.59
C ASN A 42 -3.51 2.77 -3.82
N ARG A 43 -4.55 2.70 -2.98
CA ARG A 43 -4.84 1.52 -2.17
C ARG A 43 -5.48 0.40 -2.97
N LYS A 44 -5.19 -0.85 -2.58
CA LYS A 44 -5.93 -2.03 -3.02
C LYS A 44 -7.41 -1.86 -2.71
N SER A 45 -8.25 -2.19 -3.67
CA SER A 45 -9.69 -1.93 -3.60
C SER A 45 -10.49 -2.93 -4.42
N ALA A 46 -11.80 -2.92 -4.22
CA ALA A 46 -12.75 -3.68 -5.00
C ALA A 46 -14.02 -2.84 -5.25
N VAL A 47 -14.55 -2.91 -6.46
CA VAL A 47 -15.90 -2.44 -6.78
C VAL A 47 -16.79 -3.67 -6.88
N VAL A 48 -17.73 -3.81 -5.95
CA VAL A 48 -18.71 -4.90 -5.90
C VAL A 48 -20.05 -4.37 -6.40
N ARG A 49 -20.68 -5.09 -7.32
CA ARG A 49 -21.94 -4.71 -7.96
C ARG A 49 -22.98 -5.80 -7.84
N GLU A 50 -24.24 -5.38 -7.71
CA GLU A 50 -25.42 -6.25 -7.84
C GLU A 50 -25.42 -7.48 -6.91
N MET A 51 -25.05 -7.31 -5.63
CA MET A 51 -24.93 -8.39 -4.62
C MET A 51 -26.20 -9.26 -4.40
N THR A 52 -27.34 -8.94 -5.04
CA THR A 52 -28.63 -9.62 -4.87
C THR A 52 -29.25 -10.15 -6.17
N LYS A 53 -28.59 -9.99 -7.33
CA LYS A 53 -29.09 -10.48 -8.62
C LYS A 53 -28.12 -11.53 -9.20
N LEU A 54 -28.61 -12.35 -10.13
CA LEU A 54 -27.85 -13.41 -10.81
C LEU A 54 -26.56 -12.95 -11.54
N HIS A 55 -26.21 -11.67 -11.48
CA HIS A 55 -25.12 -11.00 -12.21
C HIS A 55 -24.20 -10.21 -11.26
N GLU A 56 -23.82 -10.81 -10.12
CA GLU A 56 -22.82 -10.24 -9.23
C GLU A 56 -21.49 -10.05 -9.98
N GLU A 57 -20.94 -8.84 -9.93
CA GLU A 57 -19.63 -8.52 -10.50
C GLU A 57 -18.72 -7.94 -9.41
N ILE A 58 -17.57 -8.58 -9.21
CA ILE A 58 -16.50 -8.07 -8.33
C ILE A 58 -15.32 -7.68 -9.21
N VAL A 59 -14.98 -6.40 -9.19
CA VAL A 59 -13.83 -5.86 -9.91
C VAL A 59 -12.75 -5.50 -8.90
N LEU A 60 -11.68 -6.28 -8.88
CA LEU A 60 -10.49 -6.02 -8.06
C LEU A 60 -9.51 -5.10 -8.80
N GLY A 61 -8.77 -4.30 -8.05
CA GLY A 61 -7.69 -3.45 -8.56
C GLY A 61 -7.22 -2.44 -7.52
N ASN A 62 -6.27 -1.60 -7.87
CA ASN A 62 -5.95 -0.43 -7.06
C ASN A 62 -6.86 0.75 -7.42
N LEU A 63 -6.96 1.75 -6.55
CA LEU A 63 -7.85 2.90 -6.77
C LEU A 63 -7.62 3.62 -8.10
N GLU A 64 -6.37 3.71 -8.56
CA GLU A 64 -6.02 4.26 -9.87
C GLU A 64 -6.60 3.43 -11.03
N GLU A 65 -6.36 2.12 -11.02
CA GLU A 65 -6.84 1.19 -12.07
C GLU A 65 -8.37 1.18 -12.14
N LEU A 66 -9.02 1.18 -10.98
CA LEU A 66 -10.47 1.23 -10.89
C LEU A 66 -11.00 2.59 -11.36
N ALA A 67 -10.37 3.71 -10.98
CA ALA A 67 -10.77 5.04 -11.45
C ALA A 67 -10.70 5.12 -12.98
N GLN A 68 -9.64 4.58 -13.58
CA GLN A 68 -9.50 4.51 -15.03
C GLN A 68 -10.57 3.60 -15.66
N ARG A 69 -10.73 2.36 -15.18
CA ARG A 69 -11.71 1.39 -15.71
C ARG A 69 -13.14 1.90 -15.65
N PHE A 70 -13.50 2.64 -14.60
CA PHE A 70 -14.86 3.14 -14.42
C PHE A 70 -15.07 4.57 -14.95
N SER A 71 -14.05 5.19 -15.57
CA SER A 71 -14.17 6.53 -16.15
C SER A 71 -15.05 6.57 -17.41
N GLU A 72 -15.02 5.49 -18.21
CA GLU A 72 -15.70 5.39 -19.52
C GLU A 72 -16.95 4.50 -19.49
N ASN A 73 -17.15 3.74 -18.41
CA ASN A 73 -18.22 2.73 -18.35
C ASN A 73 -19.48 3.27 -17.66
N VAL A 74 -20.63 3.17 -18.35
CA VAL A 74 -21.95 3.41 -17.74
C VAL A 74 -22.29 2.20 -16.88
N VAL A 75 -22.02 2.35 -15.58
CA VAL A 75 -22.31 1.32 -14.59
C VAL A 75 -23.80 1.34 -14.24
N ARG A 76 -24.36 0.20 -13.81
CA ARG A 76 -25.74 0.08 -13.29
C ARG A 76 -25.76 -0.73 -12.00
N GLY A 77 -26.83 -0.58 -11.24
CA GLY A 77 -27.08 -1.33 -10.00
C GLY A 77 -26.58 -0.65 -8.74
N GLU A 78 -26.59 -1.39 -7.64
CA GLU A 78 -26.01 -0.97 -6.36
C GLU A 78 -24.52 -1.25 -6.37
N ILE A 79 -23.73 -0.31 -5.84
CA ILE A 79 -22.27 -0.40 -5.83
C ILE A 79 -21.76 -0.27 -4.41
N VAL A 80 -20.91 -1.21 -4.01
CA VAL A 80 -20.09 -1.14 -2.80
C VAL A 80 -18.64 -0.99 -3.23
N LEU A 81 -18.00 0.09 -2.80
CA LEU A 81 -16.57 0.28 -2.91
C LEU A 81 -15.92 -0.18 -1.61
N VAL A 82 -15.04 -1.17 -1.71
CA VAL A 82 -14.23 -1.68 -0.60
C VAL A 82 -12.80 -1.20 -0.81
N ILE A 83 -12.24 -0.50 0.17
CA ILE A 83 -10.88 0.05 0.09
C ILE A 83 -10.08 -0.51 1.26
N ASP A 84 -8.88 -1.03 0.98
CA ASP A 84 -7.99 -1.53 2.02
C ASP A 84 -7.58 -0.42 3.01
N ARG A 85 -7.10 -0.84 4.18
CA ARG A 85 -6.63 0.04 5.24
C ARG A 85 -5.53 0.99 4.74
N ALA A 86 -5.31 2.07 5.47
CA ALA A 86 -4.09 2.85 5.28
C ALA A 86 -2.90 1.92 5.48
N GLU A 87 -2.01 1.81 4.48
CA GLU A 87 -0.71 1.22 4.72
C GLU A 87 -0.08 2.07 5.83
N ILE A 88 0.16 1.44 6.99
CA ILE A 88 1.10 2.01 7.93
C ILE A 88 2.40 1.96 7.16
N GLU A 89 2.84 3.11 6.65
CA GLU A 89 4.21 3.25 6.19
C GLU A 89 5.07 2.87 7.39
N ASN A 90 5.49 1.61 7.44
CA ASN A 90 6.69 1.20 8.09
C ASN A 90 7.80 1.89 7.27
N SER A 91 7.95 3.17 7.53
CA SER A 91 8.99 4.11 7.07
C SER A 91 10.39 3.67 7.51
N LYS A 92 10.54 2.40 7.93
CA LYS A 92 11.78 1.68 8.16
C LYS A 92 12.19 0.80 6.97
N SER A 93 11.33 0.55 5.98
CA SER A 93 11.62 -0.47 4.95
C SER A 93 12.00 0.07 3.56
N LYS A 94 11.70 1.34 3.22
CA LYS A 94 11.98 1.89 1.87
C LYS A 94 13.19 2.83 1.76
N VAL A 95 13.67 3.42 2.87
CA VAL A 95 14.81 4.36 2.84
C VAL A 95 16.18 3.65 2.97
N GLN A 96 16.22 2.40 3.46
CA GLN A 96 17.48 1.66 3.63
C GLN A 96 17.88 0.78 2.44
N SER A 97 17.07 0.73 1.36
CA SER A 97 17.26 -0.21 0.24
C SER A 97 18.32 0.18 -0.79
N SER A 98 19.01 1.32 -0.65
CA SER A 98 20.10 1.68 -1.58
C SER A 98 21.49 1.22 -1.14
N LYS A 99 21.68 0.85 0.13
CA LYS A 99 22.96 0.28 0.61
C LYS A 99 22.82 -1.23 0.73
N SER A 100 23.75 -1.99 0.17
CA SER A 100 23.81 -3.43 0.42
C SER A 100 24.17 -3.70 1.89
N ILE A 101 23.73 -4.85 2.40
CA ILE A 101 24.11 -5.27 3.75
C ILE A 101 25.64 -5.40 3.88
N THR A 102 26.32 -5.82 2.82
CA THR A 102 27.79 -5.86 2.75
C THR A 102 28.43 -4.50 2.94
N ALA A 103 27.93 -3.47 2.24
CA ALA A 103 28.46 -2.11 2.37
C ALA A 103 28.29 -1.60 3.82
N ARG A 104 27.13 -1.87 4.44
CA ARG A 104 26.89 -1.44 5.81
C ARG A 104 27.76 -2.17 6.83
N VAL A 105 27.99 -3.47 6.63
CA VAL A 105 28.89 -4.24 7.50
C VAL A 105 30.32 -3.72 7.39
N ALA A 106 30.80 -3.40 6.18
CA ALA A 106 32.14 -2.85 5.97
C ALA A 106 32.33 -1.46 6.61
N GLU A 107 31.32 -0.58 6.53
CA GLU A 107 31.32 0.72 7.23
C GLU A 107 31.46 0.54 8.74
N LEU A 108 30.68 -0.37 9.33
CA LEU A 108 30.72 -0.63 10.77
C LEU A 108 32.04 -1.27 11.22
N GLU A 109 32.66 -2.11 10.39
CA GLU A 109 34.01 -2.63 10.63
C GLU A 109 35.06 -1.50 10.56
N ALA A 110 34.92 -0.55 9.63
CA ALA A 110 35.78 0.63 9.54
C ALA A 110 35.59 1.60 10.72
N GLU A 111 34.40 1.64 11.32
CA GLU A 111 34.10 2.31 12.59
C GLU A 111 34.71 1.58 13.82
N GLY A 112 35.39 0.44 13.62
CA GLY A 112 36.09 -0.32 14.66
C GLY A 112 35.23 -1.36 15.37
N LEU A 113 34.03 -1.68 14.86
CA LEU A 113 33.22 -2.77 15.43
C LEU A 113 33.75 -4.12 14.96
N ASP A 114 33.75 -5.09 15.87
CA ASP A 114 33.97 -6.50 15.50
C ASP A 114 32.93 -6.96 14.47
N ARG A 115 33.37 -7.76 13.48
CA ARG A 115 32.55 -8.27 12.37
C ARG A 115 31.23 -8.89 12.83
N LYS A 116 31.25 -9.58 13.97
CA LYS A 116 30.06 -10.21 14.57
C LYS A 116 29.04 -9.17 15.03
N LEU A 117 29.51 -8.07 15.61
CA LEU A 117 28.70 -6.96 16.08
C LEU A 117 28.23 -6.09 14.92
N ALA A 118 29.11 -5.83 13.95
CA ALA A 118 28.78 -5.14 12.70
C ALA A 118 27.64 -5.86 11.96
N LEU A 119 27.74 -7.19 11.78
CA LEU A 119 26.68 -8.00 11.17
C LEU A 119 25.38 -7.97 11.98
N LYS A 120 25.45 -8.04 13.31
CA LYS A 120 24.25 -8.00 14.17
C LYS A 120 23.56 -6.63 14.09
N LYS A 121 24.35 -5.54 14.07
CA LYS A 121 23.86 -4.17 13.97
C LYS A 121 23.27 -3.90 12.58
N ALA A 122 23.97 -4.28 11.51
CA ALA A 122 23.45 -4.21 10.14
C ALA A 122 22.19 -5.07 9.97
N ALA A 123 22.15 -6.32 10.45
CA ALA A 123 20.95 -7.15 10.37
C ALA A 123 19.74 -6.49 11.07
N LYS A 124 19.95 -5.89 12.25
CA LYS A 124 18.91 -5.15 12.97
C LYS A 124 18.48 -3.89 12.22
N GLU A 125 19.42 -3.16 11.64
CA GLU A 125 19.16 -1.98 10.82
C GLU A 125 18.34 -2.34 9.57
N PHE A 126 18.58 -3.50 8.96
CA PHE A 126 17.89 -3.98 7.76
C PHE A 126 16.64 -4.83 8.05
N GLY A 127 16.29 -5.06 9.33
CA GLY A 127 15.15 -5.89 9.72
C GLY A 127 15.30 -7.38 9.43
N LEU A 128 16.53 -7.87 9.23
CA LEU A 128 16.83 -9.25 8.86
C LEU A 128 17.24 -10.09 10.07
N ALA A 129 16.99 -11.41 9.99
CA ALA A 129 17.58 -12.34 10.93
C ALA A 129 19.11 -12.40 10.72
N ARG A 130 19.88 -12.61 11.80
CA ARG A 130 21.35 -12.66 11.70
C ARG A 130 21.85 -13.77 10.75
N SER A 131 21.13 -14.90 10.69
CA SER A 131 21.42 -16.01 9.77
C SER A 131 21.19 -15.64 8.31
N GLU A 132 20.16 -14.84 8.03
CA GLU A 132 19.83 -14.33 6.70
C GLU A 132 20.84 -13.28 6.25
N ALA A 133 21.18 -12.33 7.12
CA ALA A 133 22.24 -11.35 6.90
C ALA A 133 23.59 -12.01 6.54
N TYR A 134 23.95 -13.11 7.23
CA TYR A 134 25.16 -13.86 6.95
C TYR A 134 25.14 -14.54 5.57
N ARG A 135 23.97 -15.08 5.18
CA ARG A 135 23.79 -15.73 3.87
C ARG A 135 23.94 -14.73 2.73
N ILE A 136 23.34 -13.55 2.86
CA ILE A 136 23.45 -12.48 1.85
C ILE A 136 24.91 -12.01 1.74
N LEU A 137 25.59 -11.83 2.87
CA LEU A 137 27.00 -11.44 2.89
C LEU A 137 27.93 -12.49 2.25
N GLN A 138 27.58 -13.77 2.30
CA GLN A 138 28.28 -14.84 1.59
C GLN A 138 27.97 -14.85 0.09
N ALA A 139 26.72 -14.56 -0.29
CA ALA A 139 26.28 -14.54 -1.67
C ALA A 139 26.86 -13.36 -2.48
N GLU A 140 26.95 -12.17 -1.87
CA GLU A 140 27.52 -10.96 -2.51
C GLU A 140 29.05 -10.95 -2.57
N LYS A 141 29.73 -11.89 -1.90
CA LYS A 141 31.19 -12.07 -1.98
C LYS A 141 31.63 -13.05 -3.09
N ARG A 142 30.67 -13.68 -3.77
CA ARG A 142 30.91 -14.52 -4.95
C ARG A 142 30.80 -13.69 -6.21
#